data_AF-A0A7J6RCT1-F1
#
_entry.id   AF-A0A7J6RCT1-F1
#
_cell.length_a   1.000
_cell.length_b   1.000
_cell.length_c   1.000
_cell.angle_alpha   90.00
_cell.angle_beta   90.00
_cell.angle_gamma   90.00
#
_symmetry.space_group_name_H-M   'P 1'
#
loop_
_entity.id
_entity.type
_entity.pdbx_description
1 polymer ?
#
loop_
_entity_poly.entity_id
_entity_poly.type
_entity_poly.pdbx_seq_one_letter_code
_entity_poly.pdbx_strand_id
1 'polypeptide(L)'
;YALFVYVDDELAGGSGQLSEAVPVFIGKSNDFSKAPLLTSTPTTTTITMSFTPASSGMAWGIVSLRGAVVSAAQMKSVSPPTAPGASTAVFQSVGVTGGVQVAWQFLGTYQAGGLYTVLIYLDDGTTGATDGEFSRLDVAVPNAVSNRFATNPYLNGAVTTDGFTVSFVPEMARGRLWVFVVRSEADGGPPAMTESHARMGRGALGGTDCKRSGLLVTNVQQNVGLSGCGLHHNESFYVW
;
A
#
# COMPACT_ATOMS: atom_id res chain seq x y z
N TYR A 1 13.97 22.95 -2.03
CA TYR A 1 15.10 23.90 -2.14
C TYR A 1 14.54 25.26 -2.51
N ALA A 2 15.31 26.35 -2.34
CA ALA A 2 14.90 27.68 -2.80
C ALA A 2 16.02 28.27 -3.65
N LEU A 3 15.66 28.87 -4.78
CA LEU A 3 16.56 29.62 -5.65
C LEU A 3 16.48 31.10 -5.28
N PHE A 4 17.64 31.72 -5.22
CA PHE A 4 17.78 33.18 -5.16
C PHE A 4 18.63 33.63 -6.33
N VAL A 5 18.25 34.75 -6.95
CA VAL A 5 19.02 35.39 -8.01
C VAL A 5 19.34 36.80 -7.55
N TYR A 6 20.63 37.12 -7.46
CA TYR A 6 21.10 38.48 -7.24
C TYR A 6 21.58 39.06 -8.56
N VAL A 7 21.07 40.23 -8.92
CA VAL A 7 21.52 40.97 -10.10
C VAL A 7 22.10 42.29 -9.66
N ASP A 8 23.28 42.60 -10.16
CA ASP A 8 23.99 43.85 -9.93
C ASP A 8 24.50 44.42 -11.25
N ASP A 9 24.79 45.71 -11.26
CA ASP A 9 25.52 46.32 -12.36
C ASP A 9 27.03 46.36 -12.07
N GLU A 10 27.83 46.80 -13.04
CA GLU A 10 29.30 46.88 -12.91
C GLU A 10 29.77 48.22 -12.32
N LEU A 11 28.87 49.13 -11.93
CA LEU A 11 29.22 50.47 -11.51
C LEU A 11 29.41 50.54 -9.99
N ALA A 12 30.45 51.25 -9.55
CA ALA A 12 30.70 51.46 -8.13
C ALA A 12 29.70 52.49 -7.56
N GLY A 13 28.73 52.05 -6.75
CA GLY A 13 27.90 53.00 -5.98
C GLY A 13 26.49 52.57 -5.55
N GLY A 14 26.10 51.31 -5.69
CA GLY A 14 24.80 50.80 -5.23
C GLY A 14 24.88 49.35 -4.78
N SER A 15 23.80 48.84 -4.17
CA SER A 15 23.60 47.39 -4.02
C SER A 15 22.58 46.95 -5.07
N GLY A 16 22.92 45.90 -5.81
CA GLY A 16 22.01 45.20 -6.70
C GLY A 16 20.76 44.64 -6.00
N GLN A 17 19.90 43.99 -6.78
CA GLN A 17 18.62 43.45 -6.31
C GLN A 17 18.70 41.95 -6.10
N LEU A 18 18.35 41.49 -4.89
CA LEU A 18 18.07 40.07 -4.63
C LEU A 18 16.61 39.76 -5.00
N SER A 19 16.39 38.64 -5.68
CA SER A 19 15.04 38.12 -5.93
C SER A 19 14.36 37.71 -4.62
N GLU A 20 13.03 37.63 -4.64
CA GLU A 20 12.30 36.82 -3.66
C GLU A 20 12.75 35.34 -3.73
N ALA A 21 12.52 34.60 -2.65
CA ALA A 21 12.80 33.17 -2.63
C ALA A 21 11.88 32.44 -3.63
N VAL A 22 12.46 31.83 -4.67
CA VAL A 22 11.71 31.01 -5.62
C VAL A 22 11.72 29.56 -5.13
N PRO A 23 10.56 28.97 -4.77
CA PRO A 23 10.52 27.59 -4.32
C PRO A 23 10.87 26.65 -5.48
N VAL A 24 11.82 25.74 -5.24
CA VAL A 24 12.21 24.67 -6.16
C VAL A 24 11.89 23.34 -5.52
N PHE A 25 10.97 22.60 -6.16
CA PHE A 25 10.57 21.26 -5.77
C PHE A 25 11.14 20.25 -6.75
N ILE A 26 11.97 19.33 -6.25
CA ILE A 26 12.37 18.14 -6.99
C ILE A 26 11.40 17.06 -6.51
N GLY A 27 10.50 16.64 -7.39
CA GLY A 27 9.54 15.58 -7.12
C GLY A 27 10.21 14.21 -7.07
N LYS A 28 9.39 13.19 -6.83
CA LYS A 28 9.87 11.81 -6.82
C LYS A 28 10.23 11.39 -8.24
N SER A 29 11.28 10.59 -8.42
CA SER A 29 11.69 10.06 -9.73
C SER A 29 10.72 9.01 -10.27
N ASN A 30 9.99 8.33 -9.37
CA ASN A 30 8.89 7.42 -9.70
C ASN A 30 7.85 7.41 -8.57
N ASP A 31 6.64 6.94 -8.87
CA ASP A 31 5.54 6.82 -7.91
C ASP A 31 4.68 5.58 -8.24
N PHE A 32 3.66 5.28 -7.44
CA PHE A 32 2.68 4.22 -7.68
C PHE A 32 1.43 4.79 -8.35
N SER A 33 1.07 4.28 -9.52
CA SER A 33 -0.27 4.50 -10.08
C SER A 33 -1.32 3.62 -9.40
N LYS A 34 -0.90 2.46 -8.88
CA LYS A 34 -1.64 1.65 -7.91
C LYS A 34 -0.70 1.16 -6.82
N ALA A 35 -1.03 1.52 -5.58
CA ALA A 35 -0.27 1.09 -4.40
C ALA A 35 -0.25 -0.45 -4.27
N PRO A 36 0.78 -1.01 -3.61
CA PRO A 36 0.85 -2.41 -3.23
C PRO A 36 -0.41 -2.93 -2.54
N LEU A 37 -0.93 -4.06 -3.01
CA LEU A 37 -2.01 -4.81 -2.38
C LEU A 37 -1.73 -6.32 -2.43
N LEU A 38 -2.22 -7.07 -1.44
CA LEU A 38 -2.15 -8.53 -1.42
C LEU A 38 -3.01 -9.11 -2.53
N THR A 39 -2.56 -10.15 -3.24
CA THR A 39 -3.36 -10.79 -4.29
C THR A 39 -4.11 -12.03 -3.79
N SER A 40 -3.61 -12.68 -2.74
CA SER A 40 -4.30 -13.77 -2.05
C SER A 40 -4.10 -13.68 -0.53
N THR A 41 -4.72 -14.57 0.24
CA THR A 41 -4.40 -14.69 1.67
C THR A 41 -2.95 -15.16 1.85
N PRO A 42 -2.14 -14.47 2.68
CA PRO A 42 -0.80 -14.91 3.06
C PRO A 42 -0.79 -16.28 3.72
N THR A 43 0.29 -17.04 3.51
CA THR A 43 0.54 -18.32 4.18
C THR A 43 1.84 -18.25 4.99
N THR A 44 2.14 -19.32 5.73
CA THR A 44 3.44 -19.47 6.43
C THR A 44 4.63 -19.61 5.48
N THR A 45 4.40 -19.74 4.18
CA THR A 45 5.46 -19.91 3.18
C THR A 45 5.51 -18.80 2.15
N THR A 46 4.40 -18.09 1.93
CA THR A 46 4.27 -17.21 0.78
C THR A 46 3.39 -15.99 1.10
N ILE A 47 3.89 -14.82 0.74
CA ILE A 47 3.12 -13.58 0.65
C ILE A 47 3.09 -13.17 -0.82
N THR A 48 1.89 -13.00 -1.37
CA THR A 48 1.68 -12.61 -2.78
C THR A 48 1.07 -11.22 -2.85
N MET A 49 1.57 -10.41 -3.77
CA MET A 49 1.14 -9.02 -3.90
C MET A 49 1.22 -8.53 -5.33
N SER A 50 0.60 -7.39 -5.58
CA SER A 50 0.75 -6.66 -6.83
C SER A 50 0.77 -5.15 -6.61
N PHE A 51 1.37 -4.42 -7.53
CA PHE A 51 1.36 -2.97 -7.59
C PHE A 51 1.42 -2.50 -9.05
N THR A 52 1.29 -1.20 -9.30
CA THR A 52 1.50 -0.64 -10.65
C THR A 52 2.32 0.63 -10.52
N PRO A 53 3.51 0.72 -11.15
CA PRO A 53 4.31 1.93 -11.14
C PRO A 53 3.66 3.00 -12.03
N ALA A 54 3.91 4.27 -11.72
CA ALA A 54 3.48 5.40 -12.54
C ALA A 54 4.38 5.54 -13.78
N SER A 55 5.68 5.30 -13.61
CA SER A 55 6.69 5.42 -14.67
C SER A 55 7.55 4.15 -14.77
N SER A 56 8.17 3.92 -15.92
CA SER A 56 9.15 2.84 -16.07
C SER A 56 10.41 3.13 -15.26
N GLY A 57 11.06 2.09 -14.76
CA GLY A 57 12.24 2.24 -13.91
C GLY A 57 12.63 0.93 -13.24
N MET A 58 13.05 1.00 -11.98
CA MET A 58 13.47 -0.14 -11.18
C MET A 58 12.69 -0.23 -9.89
N ALA A 59 12.53 -1.45 -9.39
CA ALA A 59 11.82 -1.72 -8.16
C ALA A 59 12.58 -2.67 -7.24
N TRP A 60 12.48 -2.41 -5.93
CA TRP A 60 13.04 -3.22 -4.86
C TRP A 60 11.96 -3.53 -3.84
N GLY A 61 12.08 -4.66 -3.16
CA GLY A 61 11.10 -5.07 -2.18
C GLY A 61 11.57 -6.15 -1.24
N ILE A 62 11.06 -6.10 -0.03
CA ILE A 62 11.41 -7.00 1.07
C ILE A 62 10.20 -7.19 1.99
N VAL A 63 10.14 -8.35 2.63
CA VAL A 63 9.24 -8.58 3.76
C VAL A 63 10.04 -8.51 5.05
N SER A 64 9.53 -7.74 6.02
CA SER A 64 10.11 -7.60 7.35
C SER A 64 9.04 -7.74 8.42
N LEU A 65 9.41 -7.91 9.69
CA LEU A 65 8.46 -7.82 10.80
C LEU A 65 7.81 -6.45 10.81
N ARG A 66 6.52 -6.40 11.18
CA ARG A 66 5.78 -5.14 11.23
C ARG A 66 6.47 -4.16 12.17
N GLY A 67 6.69 -2.93 11.68
CA GLY A 67 7.37 -1.86 12.40
C GLY A 67 8.89 -1.83 12.22
N ALA A 68 9.48 -2.75 11.44
CA ALA A 68 10.88 -2.66 11.07
C ALA A 68 11.15 -1.40 10.23
N VAL A 69 12.25 -0.71 10.52
CA VAL A 69 12.69 0.47 9.79
C VAL A 69 13.72 0.03 8.74
N VAL A 70 13.35 0.12 7.47
CA VAL A 70 14.23 -0.15 6.33
C VAL A 70 14.24 1.08 5.42
N SER A 71 15.44 1.55 5.06
CA SER A 71 15.64 2.68 4.16
C SER A 71 15.72 2.23 2.69
N ALA A 72 15.47 3.15 1.75
CA ALA A 72 15.64 2.89 0.33
C ALA A 72 17.09 2.45 -0.01
N ALA A 73 18.09 3.05 0.64
CA ALA A 73 19.50 2.65 0.49
C ALA A 73 19.75 1.20 0.94
N GLN A 74 19.12 0.77 2.05
CA GLN A 74 19.21 -0.62 2.51
C GLN A 74 18.53 -1.59 1.54
N MET A 75 17.39 -1.22 0.93
CA MET A 75 16.73 -2.08 -0.05
C MET A 75 17.50 -2.17 -1.38
N LYS A 76 18.18 -1.09 -1.77
CA LYS A 76 19.09 -1.04 -2.93
C LYS A 76 20.40 -1.80 -2.69
N SER A 77 20.74 -2.13 -1.44
CA SER A 77 21.98 -2.85 -1.13
C SER A 77 21.94 -4.30 -1.60
N VAL A 78 23.11 -4.84 -1.97
CA VAL A 78 23.26 -6.22 -2.50
C VAL A 78 22.97 -7.27 -1.41
N SER A 79 23.11 -6.89 -0.14
CA SER A 79 22.78 -7.72 1.03
C SER A 79 21.74 -7.01 1.89
N PRO A 80 20.48 -6.93 1.42
CA PRO A 80 19.41 -6.26 2.15
C PRO A 80 19.25 -6.94 3.51
N PRO A 81 19.02 -6.15 4.58
CA PRO A 81 19.10 -6.65 5.93
C PRO A 81 18.17 -7.83 6.13
N THR A 82 18.73 -8.93 6.65
CA THR A 82 18.00 -9.95 7.38
C THR A 82 17.38 -9.29 8.60
N ALA A 83 16.23 -8.62 8.43
CA ALA A 83 15.36 -8.38 9.58
C ALA A 83 15.06 -9.76 10.20
N PRO A 84 14.94 -9.89 11.53
CA PRO A 84 14.53 -11.15 12.14
C PRO A 84 13.25 -11.67 11.45
N GLY A 85 13.29 -12.83 10.81
CA GLY A 85 12.16 -13.38 10.04
C GLY A 85 11.97 -12.85 8.61
N ALA A 86 12.93 -12.13 8.02
CA ALA A 86 12.89 -11.70 6.62
C ALA A 86 12.98 -12.88 5.65
N SER A 87 12.22 -12.81 4.55
CA SER A 87 12.27 -13.79 3.47
C SER A 87 13.63 -13.81 2.78
N THR A 88 14.13 -14.99 2.41
CA THR A 88 15.29 -15.12 1.51
C THR A 88 14.98 -14.66 0.08
N ALA A 89 13.69 -14.57 -0.28
CA ALA A 89 13.25 -13.98 -1.52
C ALA A 89 13.14 -12.46 -1.36
N VAL A 90 14.16 -11.75 -1.84
CA VAL A 90 14.14 -10.29 -2.00
C VAL A 90 13.84 -9.94 -3.45
N PHE A 91 13.05 -8.90 -3.64
CA PHE A 91 12.79 -8.30 -4.94
C PHE A 91 13.89 -7.27 -5.16
N GLN A 92 14.89 -7.58 -6.01
CA GLN A 92 16.08 -6.74 -6.16
C GLN A 92 16.26 -6.28 -7.60
N SER A 93 16.28 -4.97 -7.80
CA SER A 93 16.59 -4.32 -9.08
C SER A 93 15.78 -4.89 -10.24
N VAL A 94 14.47 -5.07 -10.03
CA VAL A 94 13.57 -5.57 -11.07
C VAL A 94 13.14 -4.40 -11.94
N GLY A 95 13.36 -4.52 -13.26
CA GLY A 95 12.86 -3.57 -14.23
C GLY A 95 11.33 -3.57 -14.26
N VAL A 96 10.74 -2.38 -14.18
CA VAL A 96 9.28 -2.20 -14.22
C VAL A 96 8.87 -1.23 -15.32
N THR A 97 7.66 -1.41 -15.84
CA THR A 97 7.10 -0.56 -16.90
C THR A 97 5.93 0.25 -16.36
N GLY A 98 5.93 1.56 -16.61
CA GLY A 98 4.85 2.47 -16.20
C GLY A 98 3.48 1.98 -16.66
N GLY A 99 2.50 1.97 -15.74
CA GLY A 99 1.13 1.53 -16.02
C GLY A 99 0.93 0.01 -16.14
N VAL A 100 2.00 -0.80 -16.10
CA VAL A 100 1.91 -2.26 -16.17
C VAL A 100 1.92 -2.86 -14.77
N GLN A 101 0.91 -3.68 -14.45
CA GLN A 101 0.86 -4.33 -13.15
C GLN A 101 2.03 -5.30 -12.97
N VAL A 102 2.70 -5.16 -11.83
CA VAL A 102 3.72 -6.10 -11.37
C VAL A 102 3.09 -6.98 -10.31
N ALA A 103 3.16 -8.30 -10.48
CA ALA A 103 2.78 -9.28 -9.48
C ALA A 103 4.02 -10.00 -8.98
N TRP A 104 4.13 -10.20 -7.66
CA TRP A 104 5.29 -10.82 -7.04
C TRP A 104 4.91 -11.76 -5.89
N GLN A 105 5.79 -12.73 -5.63
CA GLN A 105 5.68 -13.67 -4.54
C GLN A 105 6.93 -13.64 -3.68
N PHE A 106 6.76 -13.30 -2.40
CA PHE A 106 7.80 -13.36 -1.39
C PHE A 106 7.74 -14.72 -0.70
N LEU A 107 8.59 -15.65 -1.13
CA LEU A 107 8.77 -16.95 -0.50
C LEU A 107 9.61 -16.83 0.77
N GLY A 108 9.19 -17.47 1.85
CA GLY A 108 9.89 -17.39 3.14
C GLY A 108 9.40 -18.41 4.16
N THR A 109 9.74 -18.17 5.42
CA THR A 109 9.28 -18.96 6.57
C THR A 109 8.61 -18.03 7.57
N TYR A 110 7.33 -17.75 7.31
CA TYR A 110 6.52 -16.87 8.13
C TYR A 110 5.83 -17.64 9.25
N GLN A 111 5.59 -16.94 10.36
CA GLN A 111 4.91 -17.48 11.53
C GLN A 111 3.41 -17.34 11.38
N ALA A 112 2.67 -18.38 11.75
CA ALA A 112 1.22 -18.31 11.88
C ALA A 112 0.87 -17.29 12.97
N GLY A 113 -0.07 -16.37 12.69
CA GLY A 113 -0.37 -15.22 13.54
C GLY A 113 0.67 -14.09 13.48
N GLY A 114 1.72 -14.24 12.68
CA GLY A 114 2.78 -13.25 12.54
C GLY A 114 2.33 -11.99 11.79
N LEU A 115 2.87 -10.85 12.21
CA LEU A 115 2.62 -9.54 11.61
C LEU A 115 3.88 -9.05 10.90
N TYR A 116 3.72 -8.74 9.61
CA TYR A 116 4.80 -8.38 8.69
C TYR A 116 4.44 -7.09 7.95
N THR A 117 5.43 -6.48 7.32
CA THR A 117 5.25 -5.39 6.37
C THR A 117 6.01 -5.75 5.09
N VAL A 118 5.30 -5.71 3.96
CA VAL A 118 5.89 -5.71 2.63
C VAL A 118 6.28 -4.27 2.31
N LEU A 119 7.56 -4.08 2.04
CA LEU A 119 8.14 -2.79 1.70
C LEU A 119 8.48 -2.82 0.22
N ILE A 120 8.05 -1.81 -0.53
CA ILE A 120 8.36 -1.67 -1.96
C ILE A 120 8.91 -0.27 -2.18
N TYR A 121 9.97 -0.17 -2.97
CA TYR A 121 10.54 1.09 -3.41
C TYR A 121 10.63 1.11 -4.93
N LEU A 122 10.12 2.17 -5.51
CA LEU A 122 10.16 2.44 -6.95
C LEU A 122 11.10 3.60 -7.21
N ASP A 123 11.92 3.46 -8.22
CA ASP A 123 12.91 4.46 -8.63
C ASP A 123 12.98 4.48 -10.16
N ASP A 124 13.61 5.50 -10.73
CA ASP A 124 13.87 5.55 -12.16
C ASP A 124 15.01 4.61 -12.60
N GLY A 125 15.79 4.09 -11.64
CA GLY A 125 16.89 3.16 -11.89
C GLY A 125 18.23 3.86 -12.12
N THR A 126 18.31 5.17 -11.94
CA THR A 126 19.57 5.91 -11.96
C THR A 126 20.40 5.60 -10.71
N THR A 127 21.71 5.48 -10.89
CA THR A 127 22.61 5.03 -9.82
C THR A 127 22.81 6.14 -8.78
N GLY A 128 22.56 5.84 -7.51
CA GLY A 128 22.96 6.66 -6.36
C GLY A 128 21.91 7.61 -5.81
N ALA A 129 20.81 7.86 -6.53
CA ALA A 129 19.66 8.58 -6.00
C ALA A 129 18.76 7.64 -5.18
N THR A 130 18.13 8.16 -4.12
CA THR A 130 17.01 7.51 -3.42
C THR A 130 15.82 8.47 -3.38
N ASP A 131 15.48 9.01 -4.53
CA ASP A 131 14.45 10.05 -4.73
C ASP A 131 13.14 9.49 -5.30
N GLY A 132 13.00 8.17 -5.32
CA GLY A 132 11.79 7.47 -5.71
C GLY A 132 10.73 7.43 -4.61
N GLU A 133 9.71 6.58 -4.78
CA GLU A 133 8.65 6.42 -3.79
C GLU A 133 8.77 5.14 -2.99
N PHE A 134 8.51 5.24 -1.69
CA PHE A 134 8.47 4.13 -0.76
C PHE A 134 7.03 3.82 -0.34
N SER A 135 6.62 2.56 -0.45
CA SER A 135 5.31 2.11 0.00
C SER A 135 5.40 0.96 1.02
N ARG A 136 4.43 0.94 1.93
CA ARG A 136 4.30 -0.04 3.02
C ARG A 136 2.94 -0.72 2.91
N LEU A 137 2.95 -2.04 2.93
CA LEU A 137 1.75 -2.86 3.01
C LEU A 137 1.88 -3.77 4.23
N ASP A 138 1.09 -3.49 5.27
CA ASP A 138 1.03 -4.34 6.44
C ASP A 138 0.26 -5.63 6.15
N VAL A 139 0.80 -6.75 6.63
CA VAL A 139 0.36 -8.10 6.30
C VAL A 139 0.28 -8.94 7.58
N ALA A 140 -0.85 -9.61 7.77
CA ALA A 140 -1.01 -10.63 8.80
C ALA A 140 -1.02 -12.02 8.16
N VAL A 141 -0.15 -12.91 8.64
CA VAL A 141 -0.24 -14.34 8.33
C VAL A 141 -1.21 -14.97 9.33
N PRO A 142 -2.33 -15.55 8.90
CA PRO A 142 -3.35 -16.01 9.84
C PRO A 142 -2.92 -17.30 10.56
N ASN A 143 -3.39 -17.51 11.80
CA ASN A 143 -3.07 -18.69 12.63
C ASN A 143 -3.65 -20.00 12.05
N ALA A 144 -4.96 -19.98 11.80
CA ALA A 144 -5.71 -21.06 11.19
C ALA A 144 -6.93 -20.41 10.53
N VAL A 145 -7.22 -20.82 9.29
CA VAL A 145 -8.35 -20.25 8.54
C VAL A 145 -9.25 -21.36 8.04
N SER A 146 -10.56 -21.23 8.29
CA SER A 146 -11.57 -22.13 7.72
C SER A 146 -11.91 -21.77 6.28
N ASN A 147 -11.59 -20.54 5.86
CA ASN A 147 -11.73 -20.04 4.50
C ASN A 147 -10.68 -18.94 4.26
N ARG A 148 -10.28 -18.76 3.02
CA ARG A 148 -9.26 -17.78 2.61
C ARG A 148 -9.66 -17.13 1.29
N PHE A 149 -8.94 -16.08 0.92
CA PHE A 149 -9.12 -15.42 -0.36
C PHE A 149 -8.19 -16.03 -1.40
N ALA A 150 -8.79 -16.66 -2.42
CA ALA A 150 -8.09 -16.98 -3.66
C ALA A 150 -7.77 -15.68 -4.44
N THR A 151 -8.63 -14.67 -4.33
CA THR A 151 -8.36 -13.29 -4.74
C THR A 151 -8.72 -12.35 -3.59
N ASN A 152 -7.73 -11.64 -3.05
CA ASN A 152 -7.89 -10.69 -1.96
C ASN A 152 -8.85 -9.55 -2.35
N PRO A 153 -9.62 -8.96 -1.41
CA PRO A 153 -10.45 -7.79 -1.69
C PRO A 153 -9.73 -6.64 -2.40
N TYR A 154 -10.40 -6.11 -3.42
CA TYR A 154 -9.99 -4.90 -4.13
C TYR A 154 -11.22 -4.04 -4.48
N LEU A 155 -10.98 -2.75 -4.66
CA LEU A 155 -12.01 -1.82 -5.12
C LEU A 155 -12.27 -2.02 -6.61
N ASN A 156 -13.53 -2.27 -6.96
CA ASN A 156 -13.97 -2.47 -8.33
C ASN A 156 -14.84 -1.28 -8.78
N GLY A 157 -14.25 -0.39 -9.57
CA GLY A 157 -14.89 0.83 -10.04
C GLY A 157 -14.55 2.05 -9.18
N ALA A 158 -15.30 3.13 -9.39
CA ALA A 158 -15.06 4.41 -8.72
C ALA A 158 -15.53 4.37 -7.25
N VAL A 159 -14.78 5.06 -6.39
CA VAL A 159 -15.21 5.38 -5.03
C VAL A 159 -15.90 6.74 -5.05
N THR A 160 -17.09 6.81 -4.48
CA THR A 160 -17.86 8.05 -4.34
C THR A 160 -18.08 8.36 -2.87
N THR A 161 -18.59 9.55 -2.55
CA THR A 161 -18.99 9.92 -1.19
C THR A 161 -20.14 9.06 -0.66
N ASP A 162 -20.97 8.49 -1.53
CA ASP A 162 -22.05 7.58 -1.13
C ASP A 162 -21.56 6.15 -0.90
N GLY A 163 -20.63 5.65 -1.71
CA GLY A 163 -20.18 4.28 -1.63
C GLY A 163 -19.33 3.78 -2.79
N PHE A 164 -19.14 2.48 -2.85
CA PHE A 164 -18.25 1.79 -3.79
C PHE A 164 -18.55 0.28 -3.86
N THR A 165 -17.93 -0.43 -4.80
CA THR A 165 -18.01 -1.89 -4.91
C THR A 165 -16.68 -2.53 -4.56
N VAL A 166 -16.74 -3.60 -3.77
CA VAL A 166 -15.59 -4.46 -3.42
C VAL A 166 -15.74 -5.79 -4.13
N SER A 167 -14.66 -6.25 -4.74
CA SER A 167 -14.60 -7.56 -5.40
C SER A 167 -13.54 -8.45 -4.76
N PHE A 168 -13.83 -9.74 -4.66
CA PHE A 168 -12.92 -10.76 -4.11
C PHE A 168 -13.38 -12.16 -4.53
N VAL A 169 -12.53 -13.16 -4.33
CA VAL A 169 -12.87 -14.58 -4.56
C VAL A 169 -12.50 -15.37 -3.30
N PRO A 170 -13.49 -15.88 -2.54
CA PRO A 170 -13.24 -16.89 -1.51
C PRO A 170 -12.72 -18.18 -2.13
N GLU A 171 -11.90 -18.92 -1.40
CA GLU A 171 -11.38 -20.19 -1.88
C GLU A 171 -12.35 -21.35 -1.60
N MET A 172 -13.03 -21.33 -0.46
CA MET A 172 -13.96 -22.38 -0.09
C MET A 172 -15.34 -22.16 -0.72
N ALA A 173 -15.96 -23.26 -1.17
CA ALA A 173 -17.25 -23.25 -1.87
C ALA A 173 -18.41 -22.68 -1.04
N ARG A 174 -18.29 -22.64 0.28
CA ARG A 174 -19.29 -22.08 1.20
C ARG A 174 -18.60 -21.28 2.28
N GLY A 175 -19.01 -20.03 2.44
CA GLY A 175 -18.51 -19.15 3.48
C GLY A 175 -19.53 -18.08 3.88
N ARG A 176 -19.13 -17.26 4.84
CA ARG A 176 -19.83 -16.04 5.22
C ARG A 176 -18.86 -14.87 5.18
N LEU A 177 -19.35 -13.72 4.74
CA LEU A 177 -18.63 -12.47 4.66
C LEU A 177 -19.15 -11.48 5.68
N TRP A 178 -18.22 -10.75 6.29
CA TRP A 178 -18.45 -9.49 6.96
C TRP A 178 -17.64 -8.45 6.19
N VAL A 179 -18.27 -7.36 5.77
CA VAL A 179 -17.57 -6.25 5.12
C VAL A 179 -18.14 -4.92 5.56
N PHE A 180 -17.27 -3.97 5.89
CA PHE A 180 -17.66 -2.64 6.35
C PHE A 180 -16.50 -1.64 6.16
N VAL A 181 -16.83 -0.36 6.26
CA VAL A 181 -15.87 0.74 6.11
C VAL A 181 -15.53 1.31 7.47
N VAL A 182 -14.26 1.63 7.69
CA VAL A 182 -13.76 2.30 8.90
C VAL A 182 -12.91 3.52 8.51
N ARG A 183 -12.82 4.50 9.42
CA ARG A 183 -11.87 5.60 9.25
C ARG A 183 -10.44 5.12 9.47
N SER A 184 -9.51 5.80 8.83
CA SER A 184 -8.09 5.73 9.18
C SER A 184 -7.86 6.18 10.64
N GLU A 185 -6.80 5.66 11.24
CA GLU A 185 -6.27 6.14 12.51
C GLU A 185 -5.57 7.51 12.32
N ALA A 186 -5.22 8.18 13.42
CA ALA A 186 -4.64 9.53 13.38
C ALA A 186 -3.31 9.64 12.61
N ASP A 187 -2.58 8.53 12.47
CA ASP A 187 -1.35 8.41 11.66
C ASP A 187 -1.62 8.13 10.18
N GLY A 188 -2.89 8.08 9.77
CA GLY A 188 -3.34 7.77 8.41
C GLY A 188 -3.39 6.27 8.09
N GLY A 189 -3.00 5.39 9.02
CA GLY A 189 -3.00 3.94 8.82
C GLY A 189 -4.36 3.27 9.08
N PRO A 190 -4.50 1.97 8.76
CA PRO A 190 -5.71 1.21 9.09
C PRO A 190 -5.82 0.95 10.60
N PRO A 191 -7.03 0.97 11.17
CA PRO A 191 -7.25 0.59 12.56
C PRO A 191 -6.93 -0.89 12.80
N ALA A 192 -6.50 -1.22 14.02
CA ALA A 192 -6.23 -2.60 14.42
C ALA A 192 -7.55 -3.41 14.48
N MET A 193 -7.76 -4.26 13.49
CA MET A 193 -8.95 -5.12 13.38
C MET A 193 -8.67 -6.56 13.83
N THR A 194 -9.65 -7.17 14.48
CA THR A 194 -9.64 -8.61 14.81
C THR A 194 -10.87 -9.28 14.19
N GLU A 195 -10.90 -10.61 14.12
CA GLU A 195 -12.10 -11.34 13.70
C GLU A 195 -13.33 -10.93 14.53
N SER A 196 -13.17 -10.79 15.85
CA SER A 196 -14.26 -10.37 16.74
C SER A 196 -14.77 -8.97 16.40
N HIS A 197 -13.86 -8.02 16.14
CA HIS A 197 -14.22 -6.68 15.70
C HIS A 197 -14.98 -6.70 14.38
N ALA A 198 -14.54 -7.53 13.43
CA ALA A 198 -15.19 -7.67 12.13
C ALA A 198 -16.62 -8.22 12.25
N ARG A 199 -16.81 -9.27 13.07
CA ARG A 199 -18.15 -9.84 13.34
C ARG A 199 -19.10 -8.86 14.01
N MET A 200 -18.58 -7.98 14.86
CA MET A 200 -19.36 -6.93 15.53
C MET A 200 -19.58 -5.69 14.65
N GLY A 201 -18.84 -5.52 13.55
CA GLY A 201 -18.81 -4.28 12.78
C GLY A 201 -18.27 -3.10 13.60
N ARG A 202 -17.24 -3.35 14.44
CA ARG A 202 -16.68 -2.32 15.33
C ARG A 202 -16.08 -1.18 14.51
N GLY A 203 -16.52 0.04 14.77
CA GLY A 203 -16.06 1.24 14.05
C GLY A 203 -16.63 1.39 12.64
N ALA A 204 -17.61 0.55 12.25
CA ALA A 204 -18.25 0.64 10.95
C ALA A 204 -18.93 2.00 10.74
N LEU A 205 -18.68 2.61 9.59
CA LEU A 205 -19.29 3.85 9.16
C LEU A 205 -20.59 3.62 8.38
N GLY A 206 -21.35 4.70 8.22
CA GLY A 206 -22.54 4.74 7.38
C GLY A 206 -23.75 4.00 7.95
N GLY A 207 -24.78 3.92 7.12
CA GLY A 207 -26.04 3.25 7.43
C GLY A 207 -25.96 1.72 7.34
N THR A 208 -27.13 1.07 7.36
CA THR A 208 -27.24 -0.38 7.20
C THR A 208 -26.67 -0.89 5.88
N ASP A 209 -26.75 -0.07 4.83
CA ASP A 209 -26.33 -0.45 3.48
C ASP A 209 -24.82 -0.26 3.22
N CYS A 210 -24.10 0.41 4.13
CA CYS A 210 -22.64 0.54 4.09
C CYS A 210 -21.91 -0.62 4.80
N LYS A 211 -22.65 -1.66 5.21
CA LYS A 211 -22.08 -2.87 5.80
C LYS A 211 -22.82 -4.13 5.39
N ARG A 212 -22.14 -5.26 5.38
CA ARG A 212 -22.75 -6.59 5.29
C ARG A 212 -22.24 -7.45 6.43
N SER A 213 -23.14 -8.18 7.07
CA SER A 213 -22.81 -9.06 8.20
C SER A 213 -23.34 -10.46 7.92
N GLY A 214 -22.45 -11.45 7.88
CA GLY A 214 -22.79 -12.85 7.70
C GLY A 214 -23.36 -13.22 6.32
N LEU A 215 -23.12 -12.39 5.29
CA LEU A 215 -23.60 -12.63 3.93
C LEU A 215 -23.01 -13.93 3.38
N LEU A 216 -23.85 -14.80 2.81
CA LEU A 216 -23.37 -16.05 2.22
C LEU A 216 -22.54 -15.77 0.96
N VAL A 217 -21.39 -16.44 0.86
CA VAL A 217 -20.49 -16.35 -0.29
C VAL A 217 -20.05 -17.75 -0.74
N THR A 218 -19.68 -17.85 -2.00
CA THR A 218 -19.18 -19.08 -2.64
C THR A 218 -17.80 -18.84 -3.24
N ASN A 219 -17.17 -19.88 -3.80
CA ASN A 219 -15.82 -19.82 -4.39
C ASN A 219 -15.77 -19.22 -5.80
N VAL A 220 -16.64 -18.26 -6.09
CA VAL A 220 -16.63 -17.48 -7.33
C VAL A 220 -16.48 -16.01 -6.99
N GLN A 221 -16.21 -15.18 -8.00
CA GLN A 221 -16.10 -13.74 -7.79
C GLN A 221 -17.37 -13.17 -7.15
N GLN A 222 -17.17 -12.55 -5.99
CA GLN A 222 -18.18 -11.81 -5.27
C GLN A 222 -18.01 -10.33 -5.62
N ASN A 223 -19.12 -9.62 -5.81
CA ASN A 223 -19.15 -8.17 -5.99
C ASN A 223 -20.12 -7.61 -4.96
N VAL A 224 -19.61 -6.88 -3.97
CA VAL A 224 -20.40 -6.33 -2.88
C VAL A 224 -20.40 -4.82 -2.98
N GLY A 225 -21.54 -4.26 -3.40
CA GLY A 225 -21.79 -2.83 -3.35
C GLY A 225 -22.14 -2.38 -1.94
N LEU A 226 -21.49 -1.31 -1.48
CA LEU A 226 -21.82 -0.55 -0.28
C LEU A 226 -22.32 0.83 -0.69
N SER A 227 -23.36 1.32 -0.03
CA SER A 227 -23.98 2.63 -0.29
C SER A 227 -24.43 3.29 1.01
N GLY A 228 -24.69 4.59 1.00
CA GLY A 228 -25.03 5.34 2.22
C GLY A 228 -23.90 5.37 3.25
N CYS A 229 -22.65 5.41 2.78
CA CYS A 229 -21.45 5.39 3.61
C CYS A 229 -21.10 6.75 4.22
N GLY A 230 -21.48 7.86 3.56
CA GLY A 230 -21.17 9.21 4.03
C GLY A 230 -19.66 9.50 4.07
N LEU A 231 -18.94 9.06 3.04
CA LEU A 231 -17.49 9.28 2.92
C LEU A 231 -17.21 10.73 2.55
N HIS A 232 -16.11 11.27 3.07
CA HIS A 232 -15.70 12.65 2.83
C HIS A 232 -14.48 12.71 1.91
N HIS A 233 -14.42 13.76 1.08
CA HIS A 233 -13.23 14.03 0.29
C HIS A 233 -12.04 14.33 1.21
N ASN A 234 -10.84 13.92 0.77
CA ASN A 234 -9.57 14.12 1.48
C ASN A 234 -9.45 13.42 2.85
N GLU A 235 -10.32 12.43 3.12
CA GLU A 235 -10.16 11.49 4.23
C GLU A 235 -9.77 10.10 3.71
N SER A 236 -8.90 9.41 4.45
CA SER A 236 -8.54 8.01 4.17
C SER A 236 -9.49 7.06 4.90
N PHE A 237 -10.01 6.09 4.17
CA PHE A 237 -10.88 5.04 4.68
C PHE A 237 -10.32 3.67 4.34
N TYR A 238 -10.63 2.69 5.18
CA TYR A 238 -10.25 1.31 4.97
C TYR A 238 -11.48 0.42 4.89
N VAL A 239 -11.41 -0.53 3.96
CA VAL A 239 -12.39 -1.60 3.83
C VAL A 239 -11.84 -2.84 4.51
N TRP A 240 -12.63 -3.39 5.43
CA TRP A 240 -12.32 -4.62 6.15
C TRP A 240 -13.36 -5.69 5.83
#